data_AF-A0A6F8VFU8-F1
#
_entry.id   AF-A0A6F8VFU8-F1
#
_cell.length_a   1.000
_cell.length_b   1.000
_cell.length_c   1.000
_cell.angle_alpha   90.00
_cell.angle_beta   90.00
_cell.angle_gamma   90.00
#
_symmetry.space_group_name_H-M   'P 1'
#
loop_
_entity.id
_entity.type
_entity.pdbx_description
1 polymer ?
#
loop_
_entity_poly.entity_id
_entity_poly.type
_entity_poly.pdbx_seq_one_letter_code
_entity_poly.pdbx_strand_id
1 'polypeptide(L)'
;MDNPFQPPLSNVDDIFDGENNSGGGKGIVPPPGVKGWSWGAFLLNWIWAIANKTWIGLLCVIPYIGFVVSVYLGFKGRELAWKNKRWDSIEHFERVQKKWSFWAVFLIFGVAGLGIAAAIAIPAYQQYVHHARLG
;
A
#
# COMPACT_ATOMS: atom_id res chain seq x y z
N MET A 1 2.00 -13.19 -50.41
CA MET A 1 0.73 -12.49 -50.61
C MET A 1 0.22 -12.16 -49.22
N ASP A 2 0.40 -10.93 -48.77
CA ASP A 2 -0.09 -10.50 -47.46
C ASP A 2 -1.62 -10.47 -47.50
N ASN A 3 -2.25 -11.13 -46.54
CA ASN A 3 -3.71 -11.25 -46.49
C ASN A 3 -4.32 -9.89 -46.06
N PRO A 4 -5.08 -9.19 -46.92
CA PRO A 4 -5.64 -7.88 -46.60
C PRO A 4 -6.76 -7.93 -45.54
N PHE A 5 -7.19 -9.13 -45.14
CA PHE A 5 -8.20 -9.37 -44.11
C PHE A 5 -7.62 -9.97 -42.83
N GLN A 6 -6.31 -9.91 -42.65
CA GLN A 6 -5.71 -10.38 -41.40
C GLN A 6 -6.13 -9.42 -40.27
N PRO A 7 -6.91 -9.89 -39.28
CA PRO A 7 -7.29 -9.04 -38.16
C PRO A 7 -6.02 -8.61 -37.41
N PRO A 8 -5.99 -7.40 -36.82
CA PRO A 8 -4.88 -7.01 -35.97
C PRO A 8 -4.76 -8.04 -34.84
N LEU A 9 -3.54 -8.54 -34.61
CA LEU A 9 -3.27 -9.41 -33.48
C LEU A 9 -3.62 -8.63 -32.20
N SER A 10 -4.67 -9.07 -31.50
CA SER A 10 -4.97 -8.57 -30.16
C SER A 10 -4.03 -9.26 -29.19
N ASN A 11 -3.25 -8.48 -28.43
CA ASN A 11 -2.51 -9.04 -27.30
C ASN A 11 -3.54 -9.37 -26.21
N VAL A 12 -3.61 -10.65 -25.84
CA VAL A 12 -4.45 -11.13 -24.74
C VAL A 12 -3.62 -11.07 -23.46
N ASP A 13 -3.82 -10.01 -22.67
CA ASP A 13 -3.14 -9.76 -21.38
C ASP A 13 -3.39 -10.87 -20.31
N ASP A 14 -4.20 -11.86 -20.66
CA ASP A 14 -4.62 -13.01 -19.86
C ASP A 14 -3.53 -14.08 -19.75
N ILE A 15 -2.58 -14.11 -20.69
CA ILE A 15 -1.48 -15.08 -20.74
C ILE A 15 -0.23 -14.43 -20.17
N PHE A 16 0.33 -15.00 -19.09
CA PHE A 16 1.63 -14.58 -18.59
C PHE A 16 2.73 -15.07 -19.55
N ASP A 17 3.13 -14.21 -20.48
CA ASP A 17 4.21 -14.41 -21.43
C ASP A 17 5.57 -13.88 -20.93
N GLY A 18 5.60 -13.32 -19.72
CA GLY A 18 6.76 -12.67 -19.13
C GLY A 18 6.86 -11.18 -19.43
N GLU A 19 5.92 -10.63 -20.22
CA GLU A 19 5.83 -9.19 -20.45
C GLU A 19 5.19 -8.46 -19.27
N ASN A 20 5.65 -7.23 -19.05
CA ASN A 20 5.11 -6.37 -18.01
C ASN A 20 3.74 -5.84 -18.44
N ASN A 21 2.67 -6.36 -17.84
CA ASN A 21 1.30 -5.94 -18.10
C ASN A 21 0.76 -4.84 -17.14
N SER A 22 1.61 -4.21 -16.34
CA SER A 22 1.17 -3.16 -15.40
C SER A 22 0.47 -1.98 -16.11
N GLY A 23 -0.48 -1.35 -15.45
CA GLY A 23 -1.23 -0.23 -16.03
C GLY A 23 -2.23 -0.63 -17.11
N GLY A 24 -2.40 -1.93 -17.42
CA GLY A 24 -3.39 -2.42 -18.40
C GLY A 24 -4.85 -2.36 -17.92
N GLY A 25 -5.13 -1.75 -16.77
CA GLY A 25 -6.49 -1.53 -16.28
C GLY A 25 -7.13 -2.76 -15.64
N LYS A 26 -8.47 -2.85 -15.69
CA LYS A 26 -9.22 -3.84 -14.90
C LYS A 26 -9.14 -5.27 -15.47
N GLY A 27 -8.98 -5.40 -16.79
CA GLY A 27 -9.03 -6.66 -17.52
C GLY A 27 -7.80 -7.54 -17.32
N ILE A 28 -6.66 -6.97 -16.95
CA ILE A 28 -5.42 -7.73 -16.80
C ILE A 28 -5.44 -8.66 -15.60
N VAL A 29 -4.77 -9.80 -15.75
CA VAL A 29 -4.43 -10.69 -14.65
C VAL A 29 -3.01 -10.31 -14.18
N PRO A 30 -2.83 -9.81 -12.94
CA PRO A 30 -1.50 -9.49 -12.45
C PRO A 30 -0.60 -10.74 -12.40
N PRO A 31 0.69 -10.61 -12.71
CA PRO A 31 1.62 -11.72 -12.68
C PRO A 31 1.82 -12.26 -11.25
N PRO A 32 2.33 -13.50 -11.11
CA PRO A 32 2.69 -14.05 -9.81
C PRO A 32 3.60 -13.10 -9.02
N GLY A 33 3.37 -12.96 -7.72
CA GLY A 33 4.15 -12.09 -6.84
C GLY A 33 3.60 -10.67 -6.65
N VAL A 34 2.74 -10.17 -7.54
CA VAL A 34 2.12 -8.84 -7.37
C VAL A 34 1.07 -8.85 -6.25
N LYS A 35 0.21 -9.88 -6.22
CA LYS A 35 -0.84 -10.01 -5.19
C LYS A 35 -0.21 -10.22 -3.82
N GLY A 36 -0.81 -9.61 -2.80
CA GLY A 36 -0.34 -9.73 -1.42
C GLY A 36 -0.90 -8.61 -0.54
N TRP A 37 -0.61 -8.71 0.76
CA TRP A 37 -1.00 -7.69 1.73
C TRP A 37 -0.21 -6.39 1.53
N SER A 38 -0.90 -5.25 1.67
CA SER A 38 -0.32 -3.92 1.57
C SER A 38 -0.49 -3.13 2.87
N TRP A 39 0.55 -3.11 3.70
CA TRP A 39 0.57 -2.25 4.89
C TRP A 39 0.46 -0.76 4.53
N GLY A 40 1.05 -0.36 3.39
CA GLY A 40 0.92 0.99 2.85
C GLY A 40 -0.52 1.37 2.55
N ALA A 41 -1.25 0.51 1.82
CA ALA A 41 -2.62 0.78 1.43
C ALA A 41 -3.61 0.68 2.60
N PHE A 42 -3.33 -0.17 3.60
CA PHE A 42 -4.14 -0.30 4.80
C PHE A 42 -3.99 0.91 5.74
N LEU A 43 -2.76 1.23 6.14
CA LEU A 43 -2.47 2.24 7.17
C LEU A 43 -2.39 3.67 6.63
N LEU A 44 -1.83 3.86 5.43
CA LEU A 44 -1.66 5.17 4.77
C LEU A 44 -2.61 5.32 3.58
N ASN A 45 -3.82 4.75 3.70
CA ASN A 45 -4.81 4.57 2.64
C ASN A 45 -4.95 5.73 1.64
N TRP A 46 -5.35 6.94 2.06
CA TRP A 46 -5.61 8.05 1.15
C TRP A 46 -4.34 8.59 0.46
N ILE A 47 -3.21 8.64 1.19
CA ILE A 47 -1.91 9.09 0.64
C ILE A 47 -1.40 8.07 -0.38
N TRP A 48 -1.42 6.79 0.01
CA TRP A 48 -1.03 5.68 -0.82
C TRP A 48 -1.92 5.59 -2.08
N ALA A 49 -3.23 5.84 -1.93
CA ALA A 49 -4.20 5.83 -3.02
C ALA A 49 -3.86 6.86 -4.10
N ILE A 50 -3.52 8.10 -3.71
CA ILE A 50 -3.11 9.15 -4.65
C ILE A 50 -1.83 8.73 -5.39
N ALA A 51 -0.81 8.27 -4.66
CA ALA A 51 0.48 7.89 -5.25
C ALA A 51 0.40 6.68 -6.22
N ASN A 52 -0.58 5.80 -6.01
CA ASN A 52 -0.80 4.58 -6.80
C ASN A 52 -2.05 4.66 -7.69
N LYS A 53 -2.59 5.87 -7.92
CA LYS A 53 -3.78 6.11 -8.77
C LYS A 53 -4.98 5.20 -8.44
N THR A 54 -5.15 4.87 -7.16
CA THR A 54 -6.19 3.95 -6.66
C THR A 54 -7.28 4.72 -5.94
N TRP A 55 -8.12 5.41 -6.70
CA TRP A 55 -9.09 6.41 -6.20
C TRP A 55 -10.12 5.90 -5.19
N ILE A 56 -10.42 4.60 -5.18
CA ILE A 56 -11.29 3.98 -4.16
C ILE A 56 -10.76 4.24 -2.74
N GLY A 57 -9.45 4.40 -2.55
CA GLY A 57 -8.88 4.67 -1.24
C GLY A 57 -9.09 6.10 -0.73
N LEU A 58 -9.62 7.01 -1.54
CA LEU A 58 -10.08 8.31 -1.04
C LEU A 58 -11.34 8.17 -0.18
N LEU A 59 -12.13 7.11 -0.35
CA LEU A 59 -13.29 6.82 0.51
C LEU A 59 -12.89 6.52 1.96
N CYS A 60 -11.59 6.30 2.24
CA CYS A 60 -11.10 6.09 3.59
C CYS A 60 -11.27 7.29 4.54
N VAL A 61 -11.52 8.49 4.00
CA VAL A 61 -11.79 9.68 4.82
C VAL A 61 -13.19 9.70 5.43
N ILE A 62 -14.10 8.85 4.93
CA ILE A 62 -15.49 8.80 5.40
C ILE A 62 -15.54 7.89 6.66
N PRO A 63 -16.08 8.36 7.80
CA PRO A 63 -16.21 7.54 9.00
C PRO A 63 -16.96 6.22 8.74
N TYR A 64 -16.57 5.16 9.45
CA TYR A 64 -17.08 3.77 9.34
C TYR A 64 -16.81 3.08 8.00
N ILE A 65 -17.14 3.72 6.88
CA ILE A 65 -16.84 3.25 5.52
C ILE A 65 -15.33 3.11 5.35
N GLY A 66 -14.57 4.07 5.87
CA GLY A 66 -13.15 4.12 5.64
C GLY A 66 -12.36 2.96 6.24
N PHE A 67 -12.85 2.37 7.34
CA PHE A 67 -12.27 1.17 7.91
C PHE A 67 -12.49 -0.07 7.03
N VAL A 68 -13.70 -0.23 6.49
CA VAL A 68 -13.99 -1.34 5.56
C VAL A 68 -13.16 -1.20 4.29
N VAL A 69 -13.07 0.02 3.75
CA VAL A 69 -12.26 0.31 2.56
C VAL A 69 -10.77 0.11 2.85
N SER A 70 -10.27 0.48 4.03
CA SER A 70 -8.86 0.28 4.36
C SER A 70 -8.49 -1.19 4.41
N VAL A 71 -9.32 -2.05 5.02
CA VAL A 71 -9.12 -3.50 5.03
C VAL A 71 -9.15 -4.07 3.60
N TYR A 72 -10.10 -3.63 2.78
CA TYR A 72 -10.16 -3.99 1.35
C TYR A 72 -8.87 -3.60 0.61
N LEU A 73 -8.36 -2.39 0.82
CA LEU A 73 -7.08 -1.93 0.27
C LEU A 73 -5.89 -2.72 0.82
N GLY A 74 -5.95 -3.20 2.06
CA GLY A 74 -4.94 -4.10 2.60
C GLY A 74 -4.78 -5.37 1.76
N PHE A 75 -5.89 -6.01 1.38
CA PHE A 75 -5.86 -7.23 0.56
C PHE A 75 -5.70 -6.97 -0.94
N LYS A 76 -6.37 -5.95 -1.48
CA LYS A 76 -6.47 -5.68 -2.92
C LYS A 76 -5.63 -4.52 -3.42
N GLY A 77 -5.06 -3.70 -2.53
CA GLY A 77 -4.32 -2.50 -2.88
C GLY A 77 -3.17 -2.78 -3.83
N ARG A 78 -2.34 -3.79 -3.57
CA ARG A 78 -1.23 -4.14 -4.49
C ARG A 78 -1.71 -4.51 -5.90
N GLU A 79 -2.78 -5.29 -6.00
CA GLU A 79 -3.41 -5.61 -7.29
C GLU A 79 -3.95 -4.35 -7.99
N LEU A 80 -4.65 -3.48 -7.25
CA LEU A 80 -5.17 -2.22 -7.80
C LEU A 80 -4.04 -1.28 -8.26
N ALA A 81 -2.97 -1.16 -7.49
CA ALA A 81 -1.81 -0.34 -7.85
C ALA A 81 -1.09 -0.85 -9.10
N TRP A 82 -1.03 -2.17 -9.28
CA TRP A 82 -0.49 -2.77 -10.51
C TRP A 82 -1.38 -2.46 -11.72
N LYS A 83 -2.70 -2.57 -11.55
CA LYS A 83 -3.69 -2.31 -12.60
C LYS A 83 -3.78 -0.84 -13.02
N ASN A 84 -3.65 0.08 -12.06
CA ASN A 84 -3.91 1.50 -12.25
C ASN A 84 -2.69 2.31 -12.71
N LYS A 85 -1.47 1.78 -12.56
CA LYS A 85 -0.22 2.50 -12.81
C LYS A 85 0.76 1.64 -13.57
N ARG A 86 1.46 2.24 -14.56
CA ARG A 86 2.57 1.60 -15.26
C ARG A 86 3.80 1.59 -14.35
N TRP A 87 4.42 0.42 -14.23
CA TRP A 87 5.65 0.17 -13.49
C TRP A 87 6.73 -0.30 -14.47
N ASP A 88 8.00 -0.12 -14.13
CA ASP A 88 9.09 -0.52 -15.03
C ASP A 88 9.30 -2.03 -15.02
N SER A 89 9.17 -2.66 -13.84
CA SER A 89 9.25 -4.10 -13.65
C SER A 89 8.53 -4.55 -12.37
N ILE A 90 8.37 -5.86 -12.20
CA ILE A 90 7.82 -6.45 -10.95
C ILE A 90 8.73 -6.10 -9.78
N GLU A 91 10.05 -6.15 -9.96
CA GLU A 91 11.03 -5.81 -8.91
C GLU A 91 10.95 -4.33 -8.54
N HIS A 92 10.74 -3.43 -9.51
CA HIS A 92 10.54 -2.02 -9.23
C HIS A 92 9.28 -1.80 -8.38
N PHE A 93 8.16 -2.45 -8.76
CA PHE A 93 6.92 -2.42 -7.99
C PHE A 93 7.13 -2.93 -6.57
N GLU A 94 7.75 -4.09 -6.39
CA GLU A 94 8.02 -4.68 -5.08
C GLU A 94 8.87 -3.76 -4.20
N ARG A 95 9.93 -3.17 -4.75
CA ARG A 95 10.77 -2.22 -4.00
C ARG A 95 9.95 -1.03 -3.50
N VAL A 96 9.05 -0.49 -4.31
CA VAL A 96 8.20 0.63 -3.93
C VAL A 96 7.14 0.21 -2.90
N GLN A 97 6.47 -0.92 -3.08
CA GLN A 97 5.47 -1.42 -2.12
C GLN A 97 6.09 -1.79 -0.76
N LYS A 98 7.33 -2.30 -0.74
CA LYS A 98 8.08 -2.54 0.49
C LYS A 98 8.40 -1.24 1.24
N LYS A 99 8.82 -0.18 0.54
CA LYS A 99 9.04 1.14 1.15
C LYS A 99 7.74 1.70 1.73
N TRP A 100 6.63 1.60 1.01
CA TRP A 100 5.31 2.00 1.52
C TRP A 100 4.93 1.23 2.78
N SER A 101 5.16 -0.07 2.80
CA SER A 101 4.85 -0.92 3.96
C SER A 101 5.71 -0.57 5.17
N PHE A 102 7.02 -0.37 4.95
CA PHE A 102 7.95 0.01 6.01
C PHE A 102 7.56 1.36 6.64
N TRP A 103 7.36 2.40 5.83
CA TRP A 103 7.00 3.73 6.34
C TRP A 103 5.64 3.74 7.01
N ALA A 104 4.66 3.01 6.47
CA ALA A 104 3.36 2.87 7.09
C ALA A 104 3.43 2.26 8.50
N VAL A 105 4.14 1.15 8.66
CA VAL A 105 4.30 0.48 9.96
C VAL A 105 5.12 1.34 10.91
N PHE A 106 6.24 1.92 10.45
CA PHE A 106 7.10 2.76 11.27
C PHE A 106 6.38 4.01 11.79
N LEU A 107 5.67 4.73 10.92
CA LEU A 107 4.97 5.95 11.31
C LEU A 107 3.81 5.68 12.26
N ILE A 108 3.07 4.59 12.09
CA ILE A 108 1.94 4.27 12.98
C ILE A 108 2.42 3.65 14.29
N PHE A 109 3.15 2.53 14.23
CA PHE A 109 3.51 1.78 15.42
C PHE A 109 4.78 2.32 16.11
N GLY A 110 5.74 2.83 15.35
CA GLY A 110 6.96 3.41 15.92
C GLY A 110 6.67 4.69 16.69
N VAL A 111 5.89 5.60 16.10
CA VAL A 111 5.49 6.85 16.77
C VAL A 111 4.54 6.57 17.95
N ALA A 112 3.57 5.67 17.79
CA ALA A 112 2.69 5.29 18.90
C ALA A 112 3.48 4.67 20.06
N GLY A 113 4.43 3.76 19.75
CA GLY A 113 5.29 3.13 20.75
C GLY A 113 6.13 4.16 21.53
N LEU A 114 6.72 5.12 20.83
CA LEU A 114 7.46 6.23 21.46
C LEU A 114 6.56 7.07 22.36
N GLY A 115 5.35 7.41 21.90
CA GLY A 115 4.37 8.16 22.67
C GLY A 115 3.92 7.44 23.94
N ILE A 116 3.66 6.13 23.85
CA ILE A 116 3.29 5.29 25.01
C ILE A 116 4.45 5.22 26.00
N ALA A 117 5.69 5.01 25.52
CA ALA A 117 6.86 4.98 26.37
C ALA A 117 7.06 6.30 27.12
N ALA A 118 6.91 7.43 26.44
CA ALA A 118 6.98 8.75 27.05
C ALA A 118 5.87 8.97 28.09
N ALA A 119 4.64 8.55 27.80
CA ALA A 119 3.51 8.66 28.71
C ALA A 119 3.70 7.87 30.02
N ILE A 120 4.47 6.78 30.00
CA ILE A 120 4.82 5.99 31.19
C ILE A 120 6.05 6.57 31.90
N ALA A 121 7.10 6.90 31.13
CA ALA A 121 8.39 7.31 31.69
C ALA A 121 8.36 8.70 32.34
N ILE A 122 7.62 9.66 31.78
CA ILE A 122 7.58 11.04 32.31
C ILE A 122 6.99 11.08 33.73
N PRO A 123 5.81 10.49 34.02
CA PRO A 123 5.27 10.46 35.38
C PRO A 123 6.17 9.69 36.36
N ALA A 124 6.75 8.57 35.93
CA ALA A 124 7.66 7.78 36.76
C ALA A 124 8.91 8.59 37.15
N TYR A 125 9.48 9.34 36.20
CA TYR A 125 10.61 10.23 36.46
C TYR A 125 10.23 11.39 37.39
N GLN A 126 9.07 12.01 37.19
CA GLN A 126 8.55 13.06 38.08
C GLN A 126 8.39 12.56 39.52
N GLN A 127 7.85 11.36 39.69
CA GLN A 127 7.74 10.72 41.01
C GLN A 127 9.12 10.51 41.62
N TYR A 128 10.08 9.92 40.91
CA TYR A 128 11.44 9.74 41.40
C TYR A 128 12.07 11.05 41.90
N VAL A 129 11.99 12.12 41.09
CA VAL A 129 12.55 13.43 41.44
C VAL A 129 11.85 14.04 42.65
N HIS A 130 10.53 13.87 42.79
CA HIS A 130 9.80 14.35 43.96
C HIS A 130 10.26 13.67 45.25
N HIS A 131 10.43 12.34 45.25
CA HIS A 131 10.93 11.60 46.41
C HIS A 131 12.38 11.97 46.75
N ALA A 132 13.23 12.16 45.75
CA ALA A 132 14.63 12.55 45.94
C ALA A 132 14.83 13.98 46.46
N ARG A 133 13.82 14.85 46.38
CA ARG A 133 13.86 16.23 46.90
C ARG A 133 13.34 16.38 48.33
N LEU A 134 12.57 15.40 48.82
CA LEU A 134 11.90 15.44 50.12
C LEU A 134 12.54 14.55 51.17
N GLY A 135 13.46 13.65 50.79
CA GLY A 135 14.31 12.88 51.70
C GLY A 135 15.71 13.47 51.74
#